data_AF-Q71J53-F1
#
_entry.id   AF-Q71J53-F1
#
_cell.length_a   1.000
_cell.length_b   1.000
_cell.length_c   1.000
_cell.angle_alpha   90.00
_cell.angle_beta   90.00
_cell.angle_gamma   90.00
#
_symmetry.space_group_name_H-M   'P 1'
#
loop_
_entity.id
_entity.type
_entity.pdbx_description
1 polymer ?
#
loop_
_entity_poly.entity_id
_entity_poly.type
_entity_poly.pdbx_seq_one_letter_code
_entity_poly.pdbx_strand_id
1 'polypeptide(L)'
;DNSVDESAMERGLIRVSKKVFSTKDYVIQEGQQLDETTVTNWLGRYSKSNKEGLNLKNNGKTGSTTRNPIILQQIMEEDFYVKSGSSYKLAGISISLGLNS
;
A
#
# COMPACT_ATOMS: atom_id res chain seq x y z
N ASP A 1 15.31 11.87 -0.94
CA ASP A 1 14.29 11.81 0.11
C ASP A 1 13.39 10.60 0.06
N ASN A 2 12.63 10.35 -1.01
CA ASN A 2 11.61 9.28 -1.00
C ASN A 2 12.14 7.85 -0.72
N SER A 3 13.40 7.55 -1.02
CA SER A 3 13.99 6.21 -0.81
C SER A 3 14.18 5.84 0.67
N VAL A 4 14.38 6.83 1.54
CA VAL A 4 14.53 6.58 2.99
C VAL A 4 13.16 6.23 3.60
N ASP A 5 12.12 6.95 3.19
CA ASP A 5 10.74 6.73 3.64
C ASP A 5 10.20 5.39 3.13
N GLU A 6 10.45 5.06 1.87
CA GLU A 6 10.10 3.76 1.27
C GLU A 6 10.75 2.60 2.04
N SER A 7 12.05 2.68 2.27
CA SER A 7 12.78 1.66 3.02
C SER A 7 12.31 1.54 4.48
N ALA A 8 11.93 2.67 5.10
CA ALA A 8 11.39 2.69 6.46
C ALA A 8 9.99 2.08 6.51
N MET A 9 9.16 2.34 5.50
CA MET A 9 7.83 1.79 5.36
C MET A 9 7.86 0.28 5.18
N GLU A 10 8.70 -0.24 4.28
CA GLU A 10 8.87 -1.69 4.06
C GLU A 10 9.32 -2.40 5.36
N ARG A 11 10.40 -1.90 5.99
CA ARG A 11 10.83 -2.45 7.30
C ARG A 11 9.75 -2.35 8.37
N GLY A 12 8.92 -1.32 8.29
CA GLY A 12 7.73 -1.12 9.11
C GLY A 12 6.70 -2.22 8.92
N LEU A 13 6.35 -2.46 7.66
CA LEU A 13 5.38 -3.45 7.23
C LEU A 13 5.84 -4.85 7.64
N ILE A 14 7.02 -5.30 7.22
CA ILE A 14 7.61 -6.60 7.62
C ILE A 14 7.59 -6.80 9.13
N ARG A 15 7.94 -5.78 9.92
CA ARG A 15 7.96 -5.87 11.39
C ARG A 15 6.55 -6.10 11.97
N VAL A 16 5.53 -5.47 11.40
CA VAL A 16 4.12 -5.68 11.80
C VAL A 16 3.65 -7.04 11.32
N SER A 17 3.92 -7.39 10.05
CA SER A 17 3.52 -8.65 9.43
C SER A 17 4.02 -9.86 10.22
N LYS A 18 5.26 -9.84 10.72
CA LYS A 18 5.85 -10.91 11.55
C LYS A 18 5.08 -11.24 12.84
N LYS A 19 4.21 -10.34 13.32
CA LYS A 19 3.36 -10.60 14.48
C LYS A 19 2.19 -11.53 14.17
N VAL A 20 1.82 -11.64 12.89
CA VAL A 20 0.71 -12.46 12.37
C VAL A 20 1.26 -13.64 11.56
N PHE A 21 2.26 -13.37 10.72
CA PHE A 21 2.90 -14.33 9.82
C PHE A 21 4.29 -14.68 10.34
N SER A 22 4.36 -15.72 11.18
CA SER A 22 5.61 -16.27 11.70
C SER A 22 6.58 -16.66 10.57
N THR A 23 7.86 -16.29 10.69
CA THR A 23 8.88 -16.64 9.69
C THR A 23 9.20 -18.14 9.63
N LYS A 24 8.65 -18.94 10.55
CA LYS A 24 8.79 -20.41 10.53
C LYS A 24 7.77 -21.07 9.61
N ASP A 25 6.60 -20.45 9.47
CA ASP A 25 5.42 -21.08 8.88
C ASP A 25 5.05 -20.45 7.53
N TYR A 26 5.50 -19.22 7.28
CA TYR A 26 5.17 -18.45 6.08
C TYR A 26 6.41 -18.01 5.30
N VAL A 27 6.26 -17.96 3.98
CA VAL A 27 7.21 -17.36 3.04
C VAL A 27 6.62 -16.05 2.53
N ILE A 28 7.43 -15.00 2.49
CA ILE A 28 7.05 -13.67 2.00
C ILE A 28 7.43 -13.51 0.52
N GLN A 29 6.61 -12.80 -0.23
CA GLN A 29 6.89 -12.33 -1.59
C GLN A 29 6.44 -10.87 -1.72
N GLU A 30 7.13 -10.11 -2.58
CA GLU A 30 6.63 -8.79 -3.02
C GLU A 30 5.24 -8.92 -3.66
N GLY A 31 4.36 -7.96 -3.39
CA GLY A 31 2.93 -8.03 -3.73
C GLY A 31 2.62 -8.44 -5.17
N GLN A 32 1.63 -9.31 -5.33
CA GLN A 32 1.18 -9.83 -6.63
C GLN A 32 -0.33 -9.61 -6.84
N GLN A 33 -1.07 -9.15 -5.84
CA GLN A 33 -2.53 -9.01 -5.92
C GLN A 33 -2.95 -7.63 -6.43
N LEU A 34 -2.20 -6.57 -6.11
CA LEU A 34 -2.46 -5.22 -6.59
C LEU A 34 -1.51 -4.84 -7.73
N ASP A 35 -2.05 -4.70 -8.93
CA ASP A 35 -1.28 -4.20 -10.06
C ASP A 35 -1.03 -2.68 -9.98
N GLU A 36 -0.03 -2.22 -10.73
CA GLU A 36 0.40 -0.82 -10.76
C GLU A 36 -0.73 0.13 -11.17
N THR A 37 -1.61 -0.28 -12.09
CA THR A 37 -2.71 0.57 -12.58
C THR A 37 -3.74 0.79 -11.48
N THR A 38 -4.08 -0.27 -10.76
CA THR A 38 -5.01 -0.24 -9.63
C THR A 38 -4.46 0.66 -8.51
N VAL A 39 -3.20 0.47 -8.12
CA VAL A 39 -2.55 1.28 -7.09
C VAL A 39 -2.47 2.75 -7.52
N THR A 40 -2.10 3.02 -8.78
CA THR A 40 -2.04 4.37 -9.34
C THR A 40 -3.42 5.05 -9.29
N ASN A 41 -4.48 4.33 -9.62
CA ASN A 41 -5.84 4.84 -9.53
C ASN A 41 -6.21 5.17 -8.09
N TRP A 42 -5.93 4.29 -7.13
CA TRP A 42 -6.22 4.49 -5.71
C TRP A 42 -5.45 5.67 -5.10
N LEU A 43 -4.17 5.84 -5.46
CA LEU A 43 -3.36 7.00 -5.06
C LEU A 43 -3.88 8.31 -5.67
N GLY A 44 -4.61 8.25 -6.77
CA GLY A 44 -5.24 9.39 -7.40
C GLY A 44 -6.34 10.05 -6.56
N ARG A 45 -6.76 11.25 -7.00
CA ARG A 45 -7.93 11.93 -6.44
C ARG A 45 -9.20 11.32 -7.01
N TYR A 46 -10.22 11.18 -6.17
CA TYR A 46 -11.58 10.92 -6.63
C TYR A 46 -12.03 12.00 -7.62
N SER A 47 -12.58 11.59 -8.75
CA SER A 47 -13.09 12.49 -9.78
C SER A 47 -14.27 11.85 -10.55
N LYS A 48 -14.68 12.44 -11.68
CA LYS A 48 -15.64 11.78 -12.57
C LYS A 48 -14.98 10.67 -13.38
N SER A 49 -13.71 10.82 -13.75
CA SER A 49 -12.95 9.87 -14.57
C SER A 49 -12.16 8.85 -13.75
N ASN A 50 -11.88 9.13 -12.46
CA ASN A 50 -11.28 8.18 -11.54
C ASN A 50 -12.20 8.03 -10.32
N LYS A 51 -13.02 6.98 -10.32
CA LYS A 51 -13.98 6.70 -9.24
C LYS A 51 -13.38 5.95 -8.06
N GLU A 52 -12.18 5.42 -8.22
CA GLU A 52 -11.50 4.58 -7.24
C GLU A 52 -10.42 5.35 -6.48
N GLY A 53 -10.13 6.59 -6.89
CA GLY A 53 -9.18 7.47 -6.20
C GLY A 53 -9.57 7.71 -4.75
N LEU A 54 -8.64 7.39 -3.84
CA LEU A 54 -8.84 7.47 -2.39
C LEU A 54 -8.47 8.85 -1.83
N ASN A 55 -7.80 9.69 -2.61
CA ASN A 55 -7.58 11.08 -2.23
C ASN A 55 -8.81 11.95 -2.51
N LEU A 56 -8.97 13.00 -1.69
CA LEU A 56 -10.08 13.93 -1.82
C LEU A 56 -10.13 14.58 -3.22
N LYS A 57 -11.35 14.74 -3.73
CA LYS A 57 -11.60 15.46 -4.98
C LYS A 57 -10.94 16.84 -4.95
N ASN A 58 -10.34 17.25 -6.06
CA ASN A 58 -9.80 18.60 -6.18
C ASN A 58 -10.94 19.63 -6.04
N ASN A 59 -10.80 20.56 -5.10
CA ASN A 59 -11.78 21.62 -4.83
C ASN A 59 -11.45 22.94 -5.54
N GLY A 60 -10.42 22.97 -6.39
CA GLY A 60 -10.01 24.14 -7.17
C GLY A 60 -9.22 25.18 -6.37
N LYS A 61 -8.97 24.97 -5.08
CA LYS A 61 -8.24 25.90 -4.21
C LYS A 61 -6.77 25.49 -4.11
N THR A 62 -5.88 26.46 -3.99
CA THR A 62 -4.42 26.25 -3.87
C THR A 62 -3.87 26.65 -2.49
N GLY A 63 -4.63 27.39 -1.68
CA GLY A 63 -4.21 27.85 -0.37
C GLY A 63 -3.93 26.69 0.58
N SER A 64 -2.89 26.80 1.40
CA SER A 64 -2.42 25.73 2.31
C SER A 64 -3.49 25.22 3.27
N THR A 65 -4.40 26.09 3.72
CA THR A 65 -5.48 25.77 4.65
C THR A 65 -6.83 25.53 3.96
N THR A 66 -6.91 25.73 2.65
CA THR A 66 -8.18 25.69 1.90
C THR A 66 -8.21 24.65 0.79
N ARG A 67 -7.05 24.23 0.28
CA ARG A 67 -6.94 23.13 -0.68
C ARG A 67 -7.30 21.80 -0.02
N ASN A 68 -7.84 20.87 -0.80
CA ASN A 68 -7.90 19.48 -0.38
C ASN A 68 -6.51 18.85 -0.58
N PRO A 69 -5.77 18.44 0.47
CA PRO A 69 -4.44 17.88 0.31
C PRO A 69 -4.47 16.49 -0.35
N ILE A 70 -3.31 16.03 -0.81
CA ILE A 70 -3.07 14.60 -1.05
C ILE A 70 -2.64 14.03 0.29
N ILE A 71 -3.45 13.14 0.85
CA ILE A 71 -3.24 12.50 2.15
C ILE A 71 -2.54 11.17 1.95
N LEU A 72 -3.07 10.31 1.07
CA LEU A 72 -2.47 9.02 0.75
C LEU A 72 -1.43 9.19 -0.36
N GLN A 73 -0.19 8.84 -0.08
CA GLN A 73 0.96 9.05 -0.99
C GLN A 73 1.52 7.74 -1.54
N GLN A 74 1.43 6.66 -0.79
CA GLN A 74 2.01 5.37 -1.17
C GLN A 74 1.15 4.22 -0.64
N ILE A 75 1.10 3.14 -1.41
CA ILE A 75 0.55 1.85 -1.00
C ILE A 75 1.63 0.80 -1.26
N MET A 76 1.83 -0.12 -0.33
CA MET A 76 2.75 -1.26 -0.49
C MET A 76 2.07 -2.53 -0.01
N GLU A 77 2.36 -3.62 -0.70
CA GLU A 77 1.80 -4.95 -0.46
C GLU A 77 2.92 -5.97 -0.24
N GLU A 78 2.73 -6.82 0.76
CA GLU A 78 3.52 -8.02 0.98
C GLU A 78 2.58 -9.23 1.04
N ASP A 79 2.84 -10.23 0.22
CA ASP A 79 2.09 -11.47 0.17
C ASP A 79 2.77 -12.55 1.02
N PHE A 80 1.96 -13.29 1.79
CA PHE A 80 2.43 -14.36 2.66
C PHE A 80 1.82 -15.69 2.24
N TYR A 81 2.68 -16.66 1.97
CA TYR A 81 2.31 -17.97 1.48
C TYR A 81 2.67 -19.07 2.48
N VAL A 82 1.85 -20.12 2.53
CA VAL A 82 2.15 -21.36 3.24
C VAL A 82 2.38 -22.49 2.24
N LYS A 83 3.32 -23.38 2.56
CA LYS A 83 3.59 -24.57 1.73
C LYS A 83 2.40 -25.51 1.77
N SER A 84 1.95 -25.94 0.59
CA SER A 84 0.85 -26.87 0.39
C SER A 84 1.28 -27.96 -0.59
N GLY A 85 1.82 -29.07 -0.08
CA GLY A 85 2.40 -30.13 -0.90
C GLY A 85 3.65 -29.66 -1.64
N SER A 86 3.62 -29.71 -2.97
CA SER A 86 4.70 -29.23 -3.85
C SER A 86 4.58 -27.75 -4.24
N SER A 87 3.50 -27.07 -3.84
CA SER A 87 3.24 -25.66 -4.19
C SER A 87 3.11 -24.77 -2.96
N TYR A 88 2.88 -23.49 -3.20
CA TYR A 88 2.59 -22.48 -2.20
C TYR A 88 1.16 -21.96 -2.40
N LYS A 89 0.47 -21.68 -1.29
CA LYS A 89 -0.87 -21.10 -1.31
C LYS A 89 -0.85 -19.78 -0.56
N LEU A 90 -1.46 -18.75 -1.15
CA LEU A 90 -1.63 -17.45 -0.50
C LEU A 90 -2.41 -17.65 0.81
N ALA A 91 -1.83 -17.19 1.90
CA ALA A 91 -2.37 -17.35 3.24
C ALA A 91 -2.75 -16.01 3.87
N GLY A 92 -2.16 -14.91 3.42
CA GLY A 92 -2.52 -13.57 3.85
C GLY A 92 -1.71 -12.50 3.13
N ILE A 93 -2.12 -11.27 3.33
CA ILE A 93 -1.52 -10.08 2.73
C ILE A 93 -1.35 -9.04 3.84
N SER A 94 -0.25 -8.30 3.80
CA SER A 94 -0.08 -7.08 4.60
C SER A 94 -0.03 -5.87 3.68
N ILE A 95 -0.77 -4.82 4.03
CA ILE A 95 -0.84 -3.57 3.27
C ILE A 95 -0.34 -2.42 4.13
N SER A 96 0.58 -1.61 3.60
CA SER A 96 0.97 -0.32 4.18
C SER A 96 0.36 0.83 3.40
N LEU A 97 -0.07 1.88 4.12
CA LEU A 97 -0.58 3.13 3.57
C LEU A 97 0.32 4.28 4.05
N GLY A 98 1.14 4.81 3.16
CA GLY A 98 2.00 5.96 3.42
C GLY A 98 1.21 7.25 3.32
N LEU A 99 1.17 8.04 4.40
CA LEU A 99 0.41 9.28 4.49
C LEU A 99 1.34 10.51 4.51
N ASN A 100 0.98 11.56 3.78
CA ASN A 100 1.66 12.85 3.86
C ASN A 100 1.33 13.57 5.19
N SER A 101 2.35 14.17 5.81
CA SER A 101 2.26 14.99 7.02
C SER A 101 2.11 16.48 6.73
#